data_AF-A0A4Y2HXS1-F1
#
_entry.id   AF-A0A4Y2HXS1-F1
#
_cell.length_a   1.000
_cell.length_b   1.000
_cell.length_c   1.000
_cell.angle_alpha   90.00
_cell.angle_beta   90.00
_cell.angle_gamma   90.00
#
_symmetry.space_group_name_H-M   'P 1'
#
loop_
_entity.id
_entity.type
_entity.pdbx_description
1 polymer ?
#
loop_
_entity_poly.entity_id
_entity_poly.type
_entity_poly.pdbx_seq_one_letter_code
_entity_poly.pdbx_strand_id
1 'polypeptide(L)'
;MENCEMDDVDFFVHKFQNVIVNSCWKNRRKRITKGKNAIWWNPFLEIERSRIRALRRRFQATSEPEERIRRKIYFKRELTKYKRTCIETKMATFRDRLDKIVVVNTFYSFYRLIDDRFSTSQDLVQMLDDNGQEIDTHSKIREYILKFHFPTIDDDEILSVQSDKIFR
;
A
#
# COMPACT_ATOMS: atom_id res chain seq x y z
N MET A 1 11.83 4.27 63.97
CA MET A 1 12.08 3.99 62.53
C MET A 1 13.33 3.15 62.52
N GLU A 2 13.17 1.86 62.31
CA GLU A 2 14.22 0.86 62.41
C GLU A 2 15.04 0.92 61.11
N ASN A 3 16.28 1.39 61.20
CA ASN A 3 17.22 1.33 60.10
C ASN A 3 17.64 -0.14 59.95
N CYS A 4 17.03 -0.83 58.99
CA CYS A 4 17.44 -2.18 58.62
C CYS A 4 18.80 -2.09 57.93
N GLU A 5 19.88 -2.30 58.68
CA GLU A 5 21.18 -2.59 58.09
C GLU A 5 21.01 -3.83 57.22
N MET A 6 21.22 -3.66 55.93
CA MET A 6 21.12 -4.76 54.98
C MET A 6 22.33 -5.66 55.21
N ASP A 7 22.11 -6.85 55.77
CA ASP A 7 23.16 -7.82 56.04
C ASP A 7 24.00 -8.04 54.77
N ASP A 8 25.31 -8.26 54.92
CA ASP A 8 26.26 -8.41 53.80
C ASP A 8 25.78 -9.49 52.80
N VAL A 9 25.15 -10.54 53.32
CA VAL A 9 24.51 -11.60 52.53
C VAL A 9 23.39 -11.05 51.64
N ASP A 10 22.51 -10.20 52.16
CA ASP A 10 21.42 -9.58 51.40
C ASP A 10 21.96 -8.63 50.34
N PHE A 11 23.02 -7.89 50.64
CA PHE A 11 23.71 -7.07 49.65
C PHE A 11 24.23 -7.91 48.47
N PHE A 12 24.89 -9.03 48.75
CA PHE A 12 25.37 -9.94 47.71
C PHE A 12 24.23 -10.60 46.93
N VAL A 13 23.15 -11.02 47.60
CA VAL A 13 21.97 -11.60 46.95
C VAL A 13 21.35 -10.59 45.97
N HIS A 14 21.15 -9.35 46.39
CA HIS A 14 20.62 -8.29 45.52
C HIS A 14 21.55 -7.97 44.36
N LYS A 15 22.87 -7.99 44.58
CA LYS A 15 23.87 -7.80 43.52
C LYS A 15 23.80 -8.91 42.48
N PHE A 16 23.72 -10.18 42.90
CA PHE A 16 23.59 -11.32 41.98
C PHE A 16 22.27 -11.28 41.21
N GLN A 17 21.16 -11.00 41.89
CA GLN A 17 19.85 -10.85 41.25
C GLN A 17 19.89 -9.77 40.17
N ASN A 18 20.47 -8.61 40.45
CA ASN A 18 20.62 -7.52 39.49
C ASN A 18 21.47 -7.91 38.28
N VAL A 19 22.58 -8.62 38.49
CA VAL A 19 23.43 -9.11 37.39
C VAL A 19 22.67 -10.11 36.52
N ILE A 20 21.91 -11.03 37.13
CA ILE A 20 21.11 -12.03 36.42
C ILE A 20 20.00 -11.33 35.61
N VAL A 21 19.22 -10.45 36.24
CA VAL A 21 18.14 -9.71 35.57
C VAL A 21 18.69 -8.90 34.40
N ASN A 22 19.80 -8.18 34.59
CA ASN A 22 20.42 -7.38 33.54
C ASN A 22 20.95 -8.27 32.39
N SER A 23 21.54 -9.42 32.72
CA SER A 23 22.00 -10.39 31.72
C SER A 23 20.84 -10.99 30.94
N CYS A 24 19.73 -11.35 31.60
CA CYS A 24 18.51 -11.80 30.96
C CYS A 24 17.90 -10.72 30.05
N TRP A 25 17.94 -9.45 30.47
CA TRP A 25 17.41 -8.33 29.70
C TRP A 25 18.25 -8.05 28.45
N LYS A 26 19.58 -8.02 28.59
CA LYS A 26 20.53 -7.84 27.48
C LYS A 26 20.45 -8.98 26.45
N ASN A 27 20.28 -10.22 26.93
CA ASN A 27 20.20 -11.41 26.07
C ASN A 27 18.77 -11.76 25.63
N ARG A 28 17.78 -10.95 26.01
CA ARG A 28 16.41 -11.15 25.57
C ARG A 28 16.34 -10.98 24.06
N ARG A 29 15.99 -12.06 23.36
CA ARG A 29 15.70 -11.99 21.93
C ARG A 29 14.63 -10.94 21.70
N LYS A 30 14.97 -9.84 21.04
CA LYS A 30 14.00 -8.86 20.58
C LYS A 30 13.03 -9.61 19.67
N ARG A 31 11.75 -9.67 20.04
CA ARG A 31 10.72 -10.16 19.13
C ARG A 31 10.68 -9.14 17.99
N ILE A 32 11.28 -9.49 16.86
CA ILE A 32 11.06 -8.77 15.62
C ILE A 32 9.57 -8.93 15.34
N THR A 33 8.80 -7.86 15.54
CA THR A 33 7.43 -7.80 15.04
C THR A 33 7.53 -8.01 13.55
N LYS A 34 7.16 -9.21 13.08
CA LYS A 34 7.01 -9.47 11.65
C LYS A 34 6.13 -8.34 11.11
N GLY A 35 6.65 -7.58 10.14
CA GLY A 35 5.89 -6.51 9.51
C GLY A 35 4.51 -7.03 9.06
N LYS A 36 3.53 -6.13 9.01
CA LYS A 36 2.20 -6.49 8.50
C LYS A 36 2.38 -7.10 7.11
N ASN A 37 1.79 -8.28 6.89
CA ASN A 37 1.83 -8.92 5.58
C ASN A 37 1.18 -7.99 4.53
N ALA A 38 1.51 -8.20 3.25
CA ALA A 38 0.85 -7.48 2.18
C ALA A 38 -0.68 -7.63 2.27
N ILE A 39 -1.45 -6.63 1.86
CA ILE A 39 -2.93 -6.60 1.99
C ILE A 39 -3.59 -7.81 1.31
N TRP A 40 -3.02 -8.27 0.20
CA TRP A 40 -3.51 -9.44 -0.54
C TRP A 40 -3.11 -10.78 0.09
N TRP A 41 -2.26 -10.77 1.11
CA TRP A 41 -1.80 -11.97 1.81
C TRP A 41 -2.85 -12.42 2.82
N ASN A 42 -3.31 -13.66 2.70
CA ASN A 42 -4.33 -14.23 3.58
C ASN A 42 -3.88 -15.58 4.20
N PRO A 43 -4.55 -16.06 5.26
CA PRO A 43 -4.19 -17.33 5.92
C PRO A 43 -4.21 -18.54 4.98
N PHE A 44 -5.12 -18.56 4.01
CA PHE A 44 -5.22 -19.63 3.02
C PHE A 44 -3.94 -19.75 2.18
N LEU A 45 -3.41 -18.63 1.67
CA LEU A 45 -2.14 -18.61 0.92
C LEU A 45 -0.94 -19.03 1.78
N GLU A 46 -0.97 -18.79 3.09
CA GLU A 46 0.10 -19.26 4.00
C GLU A 46 0.01 -20.78 4.25
N ILE A 47 -1.19 -21.33 4.36
CA ILE A 47 -1.42 -22.78 4.44
C ILE A 47 -0.95 -23.45 3.14
N GLU A 48 -1.33 -22.92 1.98
CA GLU A 48 -0.87 -23.44 0.69
C GLU A 48 0.66 -23.32 0.54
N ARG A 49 1.24 -22.17 0.89
CA ARG A 49 2.70 -21.99 0.90
C ARG A 49 3.39 -23.04 1.76
N SER A 50 2.84 -23.34 2.93
CA SER A 50 3.36 -24.36 3.84
C SER A 50 3.28 -25.76 3.23
N ARG A 51 2.16 -26.09 2.57
CA ARG A 51 1.99 -27.33 1.80
C ARG A 51 3.03 -27.45 0.68
N ILE A 52 3.22 -26.40 -0.12
CA ILE A 52 4.23 -26.36 -1.20
C ILE A 52 5.65 -26.55 -0.66
N ARG A 53 5.99 -25.90 0.46
CA ARG A 53 7.29 -26.10 1.13
C ARG A 53 7.47 -27.53 1.63
N ALA A 54 6.42 -28.16 2.15
CA ALA A 54 6.46 -29.56 2.57
C ALA A 54 6.70 -30.50 1.36
N LEU A 55 6.02 -30.26 0.24
CA LEU A 55 6.23 -31.03 -1.00
C LEU A 55 7.65 -30.89 -1.53
N ARG A 56 8.20 -29.66 -1.54
CA ARG A 56 9.60 -29.42 -1.91
C ARG A 56 10.56 -30.22 -1.04
N ARG A 57 10.38 -30.18 0.29
CA ARG A 57 11.22 -30.91 1.25
C ARG A 57 11.15 -32.41 1.02
N ARG A 58 9.95 -32.98 0.83
CA ARG A 58 9.77 -34.41 0.54
C ARG A 58 10.48 -34.84 -0.75
N PHE A 59 10.33 -34.06 -1.82
CA PHE A 59 11.04 -34.29 -3.08
C PHE A 59 12.57 -34.26 -2.88
N GLN A 60 13.10 -33.25 -2.20
CA GLN A 60 14.54 -33.09 -2.00
C GLN A 60 15.15 -34.18 -1.11
N ALA A 61 14.40 -34.66 -0.11
CA ALA A 61 14.83 -35.72 0.81
C ALA A 61 14.67 -37.14 0.23
N THR A 62 14.13 -37.30 -0.98
CA THR A 62 13.96 -38.63 -1.59
C THR A 62 15.25 -39.07 -2.27
N SER A 63 15.80 -40.21 -1.83
CA SER A 63 17.00 -40.82 -2.40
C SER A 63 16.70 -41.64 -3.66
N GLU A 64 15.60 -42.39 -3.66
CA GLU A 64 15.21 -43.27 -4.77
C GLU A 64 14.91 -42.46 -6.05
N PRO A 65 15.64 -42.68 -7.16
CA PRO A 65 15.54 -41.86 -8.37
C PRO A 65 14.14 -41.78 -8.98
N GLU A 66 13.44 -42.90 -9.15
CA GLU A 66 12.12 -42.91 -9.79
C GLU A 66 11.07 -42.17 -8.95
N GLU A 67 11.02 -42.45 -7.66
CA GLU A 67 10.10 -41.80 -6.73
C GLU A 67 10.42 -40.32 -6.59
N ARG A 68 11.72 -39.94 -6.63
CA ARG A 68 12.15 -38.54 -6.65
C ARG A 68 11.63 -37.82 -7.89
N ILE A 69 11.65 -38.45 -9.06
CA ILE A 69 11.08 -37.87 -10.30
C ILE A 69 9.57 -37.67 -10.16
N ARG A 70 8.83 -38.68 -9.69
CA ARG A 70 7.37 -38.58 -9.45
C ARG A 70 7.02 -37.43 -8.50
N ARG A 71 7.73 -37.32 -7.37
CA ARG A 71 7.55 -36.24 -6.40
C ARG A 71 7.93 -34.87 -6.97
N LYS A 72 8.97 -34.78 -7.81
CA LYS A 72 9.36 -33.55 -8.50
C LYS A 72 8.25 -33.05 -9.42
N ILE A 73 7.66 -33.95 -10.20
CA ILE A 73 6.56 -33.63 -11.12
C ILE A 73 5.35 -33.13 -10.31
N TYR A 74 4.96 -33.85 -9.27
CA TYR A 74 3.86 -33.46 -8.39
C TYR A 74 4.11 -32.09 -7.74
N PHE A 75 5.29 -31.88 -7.14
CA PHE A 75 5.66 -30.59 -6.55
C PHE A 75 5.59 -29.45 -7.56
N LYS A 76 6.15 -29.61 -8.77
CA LYS A 76 6.13 -28.57 -9.81
C LYS A 76 4.70 -28.24 -10.22
N ARG A 77 3.82 -29.24 -10.38
CA ARG A 77 2.41 -29.04 -10.72
C ARG A 77 1.69 -28.22 -9.65
N GLU A 78 1.83 -28.61 -8.38
CA GLU A 78 1.18 -27.88 -7.28
C GLU A 78 1.79 -26.48 -7.07
N LEU A 79 3.09 -26.30 -7.28
CA LEU A 79 3.73 -24.98 -7.23
C LEU A 79 3.15 -24.03 -8.28
N THR A 80 2.91 -24.51 -9.51
CA THR A 80 2.31 -23.70 -10.56
C THR A 80 0.88 -23.28 -10.21
N LYS A 81 0.06 -24.18 -9.65
CA LYS A 81 -1.29 -23.86 -9.17
C LYS A 81 -1.23 -22.76 -8.10
N TYR A 82 -0.41 -22.96 -7.07
CA TYR A 82 -0.23 -21.98 -5.99
C TYR A 82 0.21 -20.60 -6.51
N LYS A 83 1.13 -20.55 -7.48
CA LYS A 83 1.56 -19.29 -8.11
C LYS A 83 0.40 -18.58 -8.81
N ARG A 84 -0.44 -19.33 -9.54
CA ARG A 84 -1.65 -18.79 -10.19
C ARG A 84 -2.61 -18.22 -9.15
N THR A 85 -2.91 -18.96 -8.09
CA THR A 85 -3.76 -18.51 -6.99
C THR A 85 -3.25 -17.24 -6.32
N CYS A 86 -1.93 -17.09 -6.14
CA CYS A 86 -1.33 -15.86 -5.64
C CYS A 86 -1.59 -14.66 -6.56
N ILE A 87 -1.43 -14.84 -7.88
CA ILE A 87 -1.68 -13.78 -8.86
C ILE A 87 -3.16 -13.40 -8.87
N GLU A 88 -4.04 -14.39 -8.93
CA GLU A 88 -5.51 -14.19 -8.91
C GLU A 88 -5.93 -13.45 -7.64
N THR A 89 -5.45 -13.87 -6.47
CA THR A 89 -5.76 -13.22 -5.19
C THR A 89 -5.26 -11.78 -5.17
N LYS A 90 -4.05 -11.52 -5.66
CA LYS A 90 -3.49 -10.17 -5.77
C LYS A 90 -4.32 -9.28 -6.68
N MET A 91 -4.76 -9.79 -7.83
CA MET A 91 -5.62 -9.03 -8.75
C MET A 91 -7.01 -8.79 -8.17
N ALA A 92 -7.62 -9.79 -7.53
CA ALA A 92 -8.93 -9.66 -6.91
C ALA A 92 -8.93 -8.62 -5.78
N THR A 93 -7.94 -8.67 -4.89
CA THR A 93 -7.80 -7.67 -3.80
C THR A 93 -7.47 -6.28 -4.31
N PHE A 94 -6.74 -6.17 -5.42
CA PHE A 94 -6.52 -4.88 -6.07
C PHE A 94 -7.83 -4.31 -6.62
N ARG A 95 -8.63 -5.13 -7.32
CA ARG A 95 -9.95 -4.72 -7.85
C ARG A 95 -10.92 -4.33 -6.74
N ASP A 96 -11.07 -5.16 -5.71
CA ASP A 96 -11.91 -4.84 -4.53
C ASP A 96 -11.50 -3.52 -3.87
N ARG A 97 -10.19 -3.22 -3.83
CA ARG A 97 -9.71 -1.94 -3.34
C ARG A 97 -10.06 -0.78 -4.26
N LEU A 98 -9.98 -0.96 -5.58
CA LEU A 98 -10.41 0.06 -6.54
C LEU A 98 -11.91 0.29 -6.47
N ASP A 99 -12.73 -0.75 -6.37
CA ASP A 99 -14.20 -0.62 -6.27
C ASP A 99 -14.59 0.22 -5.04
N LYS A 100 -13.90 0.01 -3.90
CA LYS A 100 -14.09 0.83 -2.70
C LYS A 100 -13.71 2.30 -2.88
N ILE A 101 -12.73 2.60 -3.74
CA ILE A 101 -12.34 3.97 -4.08
C ILE A 101 -13.32 4.57 -5.08
N VAL A 102 -13.76 3.82 -6.09
CA VAL A 102 -14.67 4.31 -7.14
C VAL A 102 -16.08 4.57 -6.62
N VAL A 103 -16.55 3.86 -5.59
CA VAL A 103 -17.79 4.23 -4.88
C VAL A 103 -17.67 5.61 -4.22
N VAL A 104 -16.46 5.99 -3.79
CA VAL A 104 -16.11 7.33 -3.34
C VAL A 104 -15.42 8.08 -4.49
N ASN A 105 -16.05 8.13 -5.66
CA ASN A 105 -15.49 8.85 -6.81
C ASN A 105 -15.45 10.35 -6.47
N THR A 106 -14.30 10.80 -5.95
CA THR A 106 -13.98 12.19 -5.64
C THR A 106 -14.08 13.10 -6.86
N PHE A 107 -14.11 12.53 -8.07
CA PHE A 107 -14.24 13.26 -9.32
C PHE A 107 -15.64 13.21 -9.95
N TYR A 108 -16.56 12.40 -9.41
CA TYR A 108 -17.91 12.25 -9.97
C TYR A 108 -18.73 13.55 -9.93
N SER A 109 -18.50 14.37 -8.91
CA SER A 109 -19.06 15.73 -8.82
C SER A 109 -18.60 16.60 -9.99
N PHE A 110 -17.30 16.61 -10.33
CA PHE A 110 -16.78 17.39 -11.46
C PHE A 110 -17.27 16.87 -12.81
N TYR A 111 -17.38 15.54 -12.98
CA TYR A 111 -17.93 14.97 -14.22
C TYR A 111 -19.42 15.31 -14.39
N ARG A 112 -20.21 15.32 -13.31
CA ARG A 112 -21.62 15.77 -13.37
C ARG A 112 -21.76 17.24 -13.75
N LEU A 113 -20.84 18.09 -13.31
CA LEU A 113 -20.84 19.52 -13.65
C LEU A 113 -20.50 19.80 -15.13
N ILE A 114 -19.78 18.90 -15.79
CA ILE A 114 -19.33 19.05 -17.19
C ILE A 114 -20.28 18.35 -18.17
N ASP A 115 -21.05 17.34 -17.73
CA ASP A 115 -22.03 16.65 -18.57
C ASP A 115 -23.32 17.49 -18.68
N ASP A 116 -23.54 18.09 -19.86
CA ASP A 116 -24.66 18.99 -20.18
C ASP A 116 -26.06 18.41 -19.88
N ARG A 117 -26.16 17.08 -19.73
CA ARG A 117 -27.41 16.38 -19.38
C ARG A 117 -27.88 16.59 -17.94
N PHE A 118 -26.99 17.04 -17.06
CA PHE A 118 -27.27 17.28 -15.63
C PHE A 118 -27.21 18.77 -15.26
N SER A 119 -27.09 19.67 -16.26
CA SER A 119 -27.07 21.13 -16.11
C SER A 119 -28.44 21.69 -15.68
N THR A 120 -28.90 21.28 -14.51
CA THR A 120 -30.03 21.89 -13.82
C THR A 120 -29.47 23.01 -12.96
N SER A 121 -30.06 24.20 -13.00
CA SER A 121 -29.55 25.40 -12.30
C SER A 121 -29.32 25.24 -10.79
N GLN A 122 -29.87 24.19 -10.17
CA GLN A 122 -29.65 23.84 -8.77
C GLN A 122 -28.26 23.26 -8.45
N ASP A 123 -27.54 22.74 -9.44
CA ASP A 123 -26.19 22.17 -9.26
C ASP A 123 -25.06 23.18 -9.58
N LEU A 124 -25.42 24.43 -9.92
CA LEU A 124 -24.45 25.51 -10.08
C LEU A 124 -23.87 25.89 -8.72
N VAL A 125 -22.67 25.39 -8.44
CA VAL A 125 -21.82 25.95 -7.38
C VAL A 125 -21.55 27.41 -7.77
N GLN A 126 -21.90 28.36 -6.89
CA GLN A 126 -21.53 29.77 -7.07
C GLN A 126 -20.01 29.86 -7.14
N MET A 127 -19.48 30.01 -8.36
CA MET A 127 -18.06 30.19 -8.61
C MET A 127 -17.79 31.66 -8.89
N LEU A 128 -16.73 32.18 -8.29
CA LEU A 128 -16.25 33.54 -8.54
C LEU A 128 -15.12 33.46 -9.57
N ASP A 129 -15.08 34.42 -10.49
CA ASP A 129 -13.94 34.62 -11.36
C ASP A 129 -12.76 35.25 -10.61
N ASP A 130 -11.64 35.46 -11.31
CA ASP A 130 -10.42 36.05 -10.75
C ASP A 130 -10.62 37.50 -10.25
N ASN A 131 -11.72 38.15 -10.64
CA ASN A 131 -12.11 39.50 -10.24
C ASN A 131 -13.17 39.51 -9.11
N GLY A 132 -13.58 38.33 -8.61
CA GLY A 132 -14.61 38.21 -7.59
C GLY A 132 -16.05 38.39 -8.10
N GLN A 133 -16.29 38.36 -9.41
CA GLN A 133 -17.64 38.34 -9.99
C GLN A 133 -18.19 36.92 -10.08
N GLU A 134 -19.48 36.78 -9.79
CA GLU A 134 -20.18 35.50 -9.84
C GLU A 134 -20.37 35.03 -11.29
N ILE A 135 -19.98 33.79 -11.55
CA ILE A 135 -20.13 33.16 -12.86
C ILE A 135 -21.52 32.52 -12.93
N ASP A 136 -22.43 33.21 -13.60
CA ASP A 136 -23.87 32.93 -13.63
C ASP A 136 -24.33 31.77 -14.54
N THR A 137 -23.42 31.21 -15.35
CA THR A 137 -23.78 30.27 -16.41
C THR A 137 -22.86 29.06 -16.45
N HIS A 138 -23.42 27.85 -16.58
CA HIS A 138 -22.67 26.59 -16.74
C HIS A 138 -21.58 26.66 -17.82
N SER A 139 -21.87 27.29 -18.97
CA SER A 139 -20.89 27.42 -20.06
C SER A 139 -19.65 28.19 -19.63
N LYS A 140 -19.81 29.28 -18.87
CA LYS A 140 -18.71 30.10 -18.39
C LYS A 140 -17.92 29.38 -17.29
N ILE A 141 -18.61 28.68 -16.39
CA ILE A 141 -17.97 27.85 -15.35
C ILE A 141 -17.11 26.75 -16.00
N ARG A 142 -17.67 26.06 -17.00
CA ARG A 142 -16.95 25.03 -17.77
C ARG A 142 -15.70 25.60 -18.42
N GLU A 143 -15.82 26.74 -19.09
CA GLU A 143 -14.70 27.40 -19.77
C GLU A 143 -13.62 27.84 -18.76
N TYR A 144 -14.03 28.39 -17.61
CA TYR A 144 -13.13 28.78 -16.53
C TYR A 144 -12.36 27.58 -15.94
N ILE A 145 -13.05 26.48 -15.61
CA ILE A 145 -12.43 25.25 -15.09
C ILE A 145 -11.45 24.67 -16.12
N LEU A 146 -11.83 24.65 -17.40
CA LEU A 146 -10.97 24.15 -18.48
C LEU A 146 -9.73 25.01 -18.62
N LYS A 147 -9.85 26.34 -18.62
CA LYS A 147 -8.71 27.26 -18.69
C LYS A 147 -7.78 27.14 -17.49
N PHE A 148 -8.32 26.98 -16.28
CA PHE A 148 -7.54 26.87 -15.05
C PHE A 148 -6.69 25.59 -15.01
N HIS A 149 -7.28 24.44 -15.38
CA HIS A 149 -6.57 23.16 -15.34
C HIS A 149 -5.78 22.84 -16.61
N PHE A 150 -6.21 23.41 -17.74
CA PHE A 150 -5.59 23.26 -19.05
C PHE A 150 -5.42 24.63 -19.69
N PRO A 151 -4.45 25.45 -19.20
CA PRO A 151 -4.16 26.72 -19.82
C PRO A 151 -3.79 26.48 -21.28
N THR A 152 -4.60 27.01 -22.20
CA THR A 152 -4.17 27.13 -23.59
C THR A 152 -3.00 28.08 -23.60
N ILE A 153 -1.81 27.54 -23.86
CA ILE A 153 -0.67 28.36 -24.23
C ILE A 153 -1.05 28.95 -25.58
N ASP A 154 -1.22 30.27 -25.65
CA ASP A 154 -1.34 30.92 -26.96
C ASP A 154 -0.10 30.55 -27.78
N ASP A 155 -0.28 30.12 -29.03
CA ASP A 155 0.85 29.77 -29.91
C ASP A 155 1.85 30.94 -30.05
N ASP A 156 1.40 32.18 -29.79
CA ASP A 156 2.21 33.40 -29.74
C ASP A 156 3.17 33.46 -28.54
N GLU A 157 2.84 32.81 -27.41
CA GLU A 157 3.69 32.73 -26.22
C GLU A 157 4.80 31.67 -26.38
N ILE A 158 4.58 30.67 -27.23
CA ILE A 158 5.62 29.68 -27.59
C ILE A 158 6.69 30.32 -28.49
N LEU A 159 6.30 31.27 -29.35
CA LEU A 159 7.23 31.99 -30.23
C LEU A 159 8.13 32.97 -29.47
N SER A 160 7.63 33.62 -28.40
CA SER A 160 8.42 34.54 -27.58
C SER A 160 9.48 33.81 -26.72
N VAL A 161 9.15 32.61 -26.22
CA VAL A 161 10.08 31.78 -25.44
C VAL A 161 11.17 31.13 -26.32
N GLN A 162 10.92 30.96 -27.63
CA GLN A 162 11.93 30.46 -28.57
C GLN A 162 12.89 31.56 -29.07
N SER A 163 12.45 32.81 -29.22
CA SER A 163 13.34 33.92 -29.63
C SER A 163 14.42 34.24 -28.60
N ASP A 164 14.14 34.09 -27.30
CA ASP A 164 15.10 34.35 -26.22
C ASP A 164 16.18 33.27 -26.06
N LYS A 165 16.00 32.09 -26.69
CA LYS A 165 16.99 31.02 -26.69
C LYS A 165 17.92 31.01 -27.91
N ILE A 166 17.64 31.85 -28.91
CA ILE A 166 18.46 31.93 -30.13
C ILE A 166 19.51 33.06 -30.05
N PHE A 167 19.33 34.03 -29.13
CA PHE A 167 20.35 35.03 -28.81
C PHE A 167 20.88 34.85 -27.38
N ARG A 168 21.63 33.76 -27.15
CA ARG A 168 22.63 33.71 -26.09
C ARG A 168 23.79 32.81 -26.46
#